data_AF-A0A368FA18-F1
#
_entry.id   AF-A0A368FA18-F1
#
_cell.length_a   1.000
_cell.length_b   1.000
_cell.length_c   1.000
_cell.angle_alpha   90.00
_cell.angle_beta   90.00
_cell.angle_gamma   90.00
#
_symmetry.space_group_name_H-M   'P 1'
#
loop_
_entity.id
_entity.type
_entity.pdbx_description
1 polymer ?
#
loop_
_entity_poly.entity_id
_entity_poly.type
_entity_poly.pdbx_seq_one_letter_code
_entity_poly.pdbx_strand_id
1 'polypeptide(L)'
;MSAKAISELSGKELLYRYLESSGLIDAPTAVRLCAGDNFDAVVKGVNWLSAAQKAVIKPDQLIKRRGKHGLVKCGPVNEIKQWFNEKAGKSVQVGKTTGRLHTFIIEPFCTHTDADELYVAIFSQRHHDVIMFYERGGVDIGDVDQKARSINVGVSLDENEMMPTDAQLATLIGNLGDRTAVLKTFITSLYSAYKALHFTYLEINPLGRYAIILFLLFFLQH
;
A
#
# COMPACT_ATOMS: atom_id res chain seq x y z
N MET A 1 19.64 -16.41 0.27
CA MET A 1 18.61 -15.87 1.20
C MET A 1 17.25 -15.92 0.50
N SER A 2 16.15 -16.08 1.23
CA SER A 2 14.79 -16.13 0.67
C SER A 2 14.01 -14.86 1.01
N ALA A 3 13.24 -14.32 0.06
CA ALA A 3 12.30 -13.23 0.33
C ALA A 3 11.13 -13.71 1.21
N LYS A 4 10.68 -12.85 2.13
CA LYS A 4 9.50 -13.10 2.98
C LYS A 4 8.59 -11.88 2.94
N ALA A 5 7.30 -12.12 2.83
CA ALA A 5 6.30 -11.05 2.93
C ALA A 5 6.17 -10.55 4.36
N ILE A 6 5.86 -9.26 4.50
CA ILE A 6 5.51 -8.60 5.76
C ILE A 6 4.06 -8.13 5.71
N SER A 7 3.46 -7.89 6.88
CA SER A 7 2.09 -7.37 6.94
C SER A 7 2.04 -5.95 6.37
N GLU A 8 0.86 -5.54 5.90
CA GLU A 8 0.61 -4.18 5.40
C GLU A 8 0.99 -3.14 6.46
N LEU A 9 0.56 -3.31 7.71
CA LEU A 9 0.88 -2.36 8.78
C LEU A 9 2.39 -2.24 9.01
N SER A 10 3.10 -3.38 9.11
CA SER A 10 4.56 -3.37 9.28
C SER A 10 5.27 -2.69 8.12
N GLY A 11 4.81 -2.92 6.88
CA GLY A 11 5.37 -2.24 5.72
C GLY A 11 5.11 -0.73 5.74
N LYS A 12 3.93 -0.27 6.16
CA LYS A 12 3.61 1.17 6.27
C LYS A 12 4.49 1.85 7.31
N GLU A 13 4.62 1.24 8.49
CA GLU A 13 5.48 1.77 9.56
C GLU A 13 6.95 1.83 9.13
N LEU A 14 7.43 0.78 8.46
CA LEU A 14 8.81 0.70 8.01
C LEU A 14 9.12 1.77 6.95
N LEU A 15 8.24 1.93 5.96
CA LEU A 15 8.40 2.96 4.93
C LEU A 15 8.25 4.36 5.53
N TYR A 16 7.34 4.55 6.50
CA TYR A 16 7.21 5.84 7.17
C TYR A 16 8.51 6.28 7.83
N ARG A 17 9.14 5.41 8.62
CA ARG A 17 10.42 5.73 9.30
C ARG A 17 11.54 6.14 8.34
N TYR A 18 11.50 5.66 7.09
CA TYR A 18 12.52 6.01 6.10
C TYR A 18 12.16 7.28 5.32
N LEU A 19 10.87 7.50 5.08
CA LEU A 19 10.36 8.54 4.20
C LEU A 19 9.84 9.77 4.96
N GLU A 20 9.72 9.74 6.28
CA GLU A 20 9.18 10.87 7.08
C GLU A 20 9.95 12.18 6.84
N SER A 21 11.27 12.09 6.65
CA SER A 21 12.14 13.24 6.37
C SER A 21 11.89 13.89 5.01
N SER A 22 11.20 13.19 4.09
CA SER A 22 10.80 13.76 2.79
C SER A 22 9.66 14.79 2.93
N GLY A 23 8.88 14.75 4.02
CA GLY A 23 7.68 15.56 4.19
C GLY A 23 6.54 15.23 3.21
N LEU A 24 6.64 14.11 2.47
CA LEU A 24 5.67 13.71 1.44
C LEU A 24 4.61 12.73 1.94
N ILE A 25 4.79 12.17 3.13
CA ILE A 25 3.96 11.11 3.69
C ILE A 25 3.52 11.44 5.12
N ASP A 26 2.31 11.00 5.47
CA ASP A 26 1.80 11.07 6.83
C ASP A 26 2.14 9.80 7.62
N ALA A 27 2.24 9.96 8.95
CA ALA A 27 2.38 8.83 9.86
C ALA A 27 1.18 7.87 9.71
N PRO A 28 1.41 6.54 9.63
CA PRO A 28 0.33 5.57 9.66
C PRO A 28 -0.44 5.69 10.98
N THR A 29 -1.76 5.91 10.88
CA THR A 29 -2.66 6.01 12.05
C THR A 29 -3.49 4.73 12.24
N ALA A 30 -3.12 3.67 11.54
CA ALA A 30 -3.86 2.42 11.51
C ALA A 30 -3.91 1.74 12.88
N VAL A 31 -5.07 1.19 13.22
CA VAL A 31 -5.30 0.44 14.47
C VAL A 31 -5.40 -1.04 14.14
N ARG A 32 -4.57 -1.86 14.79
CA ARG A 32 -4.63 -3.32 14.64
C ARG A 32 -5.71 -3.92 15.53
N LEU A 33 -6.46 -4.87 14.97
CA LEU A 33 -7.40 -5.73 15.70
C LEU A 33 -7.08 -7.20 15.44
N CYS A 34 -7.30 -8.04 16.45
CA CYS A 34 -7.18 -9.49 16.39
C CYS A 34 -8.52 -10.18 16.71
N ALA A 35 -8.75 -11.35 16.14
CA ALA A 35 -9.94 -12.13 16.48
C ALA A 35 -9.96 -12.48 17.98
N GLY A 36 -11.05 -12.11 18.65
CA GLY A 36 -11.20 -12.22 20.11
C GLY A 36 -11.08 -10.89 20.85
N ASP A 37 -10.58 -9.83 20.19
CA ASP A 37 -10.49 -8.50 20.80
C ASP A 37 -11.87 -7.91 21.09
N ASN A 38 -11.97 -7.18 22.19
CA ASN A 38 -13.08 -6.25 22.41
C ASN A 38 -12.81 -4.98 21.60
N PHE A 39 -13.59 -4.79 20.53
CA PHE A 39 -13.45 -3.64 19.63
C PHE A 39 -13.41 -2.30 20.36
N ASP A 40 -14.36 -2.03 21.26
CA ASP A 40 -14.48 -0.74 21.96
C ASP A 40 -13.28 -0.48 22.87
N ALA A 41 -12.73 -1.53 23.49
CA ALA A 41 -11.55 -1.41 24.33
C ALA A 41 -10.30 -1.08 23.50
N VAL A 42 -10.12 -1.71 22.34
CA VAL A 42 -8.96 -1.47 21.47
C VAL A 42 -8.99 -0.08 20.86
N VAL A 43 -10.16 0.41 20.46
CA VAL A 43 -10.28 1.74 19.84
C VAL A 43 -10.38 2.88 20.85
N LYS A 44 -10.41 2.57 22.15
CA LYS A 44 -10.48 3.57 23.21
C LYS A 44 -9.25 4.49 23.15
N GLY A 45 -9.48 5.79 22.96
CA GLY A 45 -8.41 6.79 22.87
C GLY A 45 -7.87 7.01 21.45
N VAL A 46 -8.42 6.34 20.43
CA VAL A 46 -8.10 6.61 19.02
C VAL A 46 -8.89 7.84 18.57
N ASN A 47 -8.27 9.01 18.66
CA ASN A 47 -8.95 10.31 18.44
C ASN A 47 -9.58 10.48 17.05
N TRP A 48 -8.97 9.93 16.00
CA TRP A 48 -9.48 10.01 14.63
C TRP A 48 -10.66 9.06 14.38
N LEU A 49 -10.87 8.05 15.23
CA LEU A 49 -11.95 7.09 15.05
C LEU A 49 -13.20 7.55 15.81
N SER A 50 -13.69 8.73 15.46
CA SER A 50 -14.91 9.33 16.02
C SER A 50 -16.16 8.89 15.26
N ALA A 51 -17.34 8.94 15.90
CA ALA A 51 -18.60 8.51 15.31
C ALA A 51 -19.00 9.26 14.02
N ALA A 52 -18.50 10.49 13.84
CA ALA A 52 -18.79 11.31 12.66
C ALA A 52 -17.90 10.99 11.44
N GLN A 53 -16.77 10.32 11.65
CA GLN A 53 -15.80 10.03 10.60
C GLN A 53 -15.98 8.62 10.06
N LYS A 54 -15.80 8.46 8.74
CA LYS A 54 -15.75 7.15 8.09
C LYS A 54 -14.39 6.52 8.33
N ALA A 55 -14.37 5.20 8.45
CA ALA A 55 -13.17 4.41 8.52
C ALA A 55 -13.23 3.26 7.50
N VAL A 56 -12.09 2.62 7.30
CA VAL A 56 -11.93 1.42 6.48
C VAL A 56 -11.36 0.31 7.35
N ILE A 57 -11.99 -0.86 7.34
CA ILE A 57 -11.44 -2.08 7.95
C ILE A 57 -11.19 -3.14 6.89
N LYS A 58 -10.06 -3.84 7.03
CA LYS A 58 -9.65 -4.93 6.13
C LYS A 58 -8.73 -5.91 6.84
N PRO A 59 -8.70 -7.20 6.45
CA PRO A 59 -7.73 -8.15 6.97
C PRO A 59 -6.31 -7.79 6.54
N ASP A 60 -5.35 -7.94 7.47
CA ASP A 60 -3.92 -7.80 7.23
C ASP A 60 -3.25 -9.17 7.38
N GLN A 61 -3.48 -10.02 6.38
CA GLN A 61 -3.07 -11.44 6.36
C GLN A 61 -2.56 -11.86 4.98
N LEU A 62 -1.94 -10.93 4.23
CA LEU A 62 -1.41 -11.18 2.89
C LEU A 62 -2.48 -11.65 1.87
N ILE A 63 -3.73 -11.25 2.09
CA ILE A 63 -4.84 -11.56 1.19
C ILE A 63 -4.85 -10.54 0.05
N LYS A 64 -4.73 -11.01 -1.19
CA LYS A 64 -4.84 -10.16 -2.39
C LYS A 64 -6.29 -9.87 -2.73
N ARG A 65 -6.52 -8.79 -3.49
CA ARG A 65 -7.83 -8.44 -4.08
C ARG A 65 -8.97 -8.39 -3.04
N ARG A 66 -8.67 -7.90 -1.83
CA ARG A 66 -9.61 -7.86 -0.69
C ARG A 66 -10.96 -7.22 -1.06
N GLY A 67 -10.94 -6.12 -1.82
CA GLY A 67 -12.16 -5.46 -2.30
C GLY A 67 -13.06 -6.39 -3.11
N LYS A 68 -12.49 -7.13 -4.09
CA LYS A 68 -13.23 -8.10 -4.92
C LYS A 68 -13.74 -9.31 -4.14
N HIS A 69 -13.19 -9.58 -2.97
CA HIS A 69 -13.62 -10.66 -2.07
C HIS A 69 -14.57 -10.18 -0.96
N GLY A 70 -15.00 -8.91 -0.96
CA GLY A 70 -15.84 -8.35 0.12
C GLY A 70 -15.12 -8.32 1.48
N LEU A 71 -13.78 -8.27 1.45
CA LEU A 71 -12.89 -8.22 2.62
C LEU A 71 -12.39 -6.80 2.90
N VAL A 72 -13.11 -5.79 2.42
CA VAL A 72 -12.90 -4.38 2.76
C VAL A 72 -14.26 -3.79 3.10
N LYS A 73 -14.37 -3.13 4.25
CA LYS A 73 -15.58 -2.42 4.65
C LYS A 73 -15.22 -0.96 4.92
N CYS A 74 -15.89 -0.06 4.20
CA CYS A 74 -15.85 1.37 4.44
C CYS A 74 -17.17 1.79 5.08
N GLY A 75 -17.13 2.65 6.09
CA GLY A 75 -18.35 3.11 6.76
C GLY A 75 -18.10 3.81 8.10
N PRO A 76 -19.17 4.27 8.76
CA PRO A 76 -19.09 4.78 10.13
C PRO A 76 -18.66 3.69 11.12
N VAL A 77 -18.14 4.11 12.28
CA VAL A 77 -17.48 3.22 13.27
C VAL A 77 -18.38 2.06 13.73
N ASN A 78 -19.69 2.28 13.86
CA ASN A 78 -20.66 1.25 14.22
C ASN A 78 -20.74 0.13 13.16
N GLU A 79 -20.75 0.48 11.87
CA GLU A 79 -20.73 -0.50 10.79
C GLU A 79 -19.41 -1.25 10.71
N ILE A 80 -18.30 -0.58 11.00
CA ILE A 80 -16.96 -1.17 11.07
C ILE A 80 -16.89 -2.21 12.20
N LYS A 81 -17.41 -1.87 13.38
CA LYS A 81 -17.52 -2.77 14.52
C LYS A 81 -18.40 -3.98 14.21
N GLN A 82 -19.57 -3.77 13.62
CA GLN A 82 -20.47 -4.85 13.25
C GLN A 82 -19.76 -5.80 12.26
N TRP A 83 -19.14 -5.26 11.22
CA TRP A 83 -18.44 -6.06 10.22
C TRP A 83 -17.27 -6.84 10.83
N PHE A 84 -16.51 -6.24 11.74
CA PHE A 84 -15.44 -6.93 12.48
C PHE A 84 -16.00 -8.13 13.25
N ASN A 85 -17.07 -7.95 14.02
CA ASN A 85 -17.69 -9.02 14.81
C ASN A 85 -18.25 -10.15 13.94
N GLU A 86 -18.75 -9.82 12.74
CA GLU A 86 -19.24 -10.82 11.78
C GLU A 86 -18.11 -11.64 11.14
N LYS A 87 -16.96 -11.03 10.86
CA LYS A 87 -15.86 -11.63 10.10
C LYS A 87 -14.76 -12.25 10.97
N ALA A 88 -14.51 -11.68 12.16
CA ALA A 88 -13.42 -12.12 13.04
C ALA A 88 -13.60 -13.59 13.44
N GLY A 89 -12.54 -14.37 13.26
CA GLY A 89 -12.53 -15.80 13.56
C GLY A 89 -13.25 -16.68 12.51
N LYS A 90 -13.84 -16.12 11.46
CA LYS A 90 -14.48 -16.90 10.39
C LYS A 90 -13.46 -17.40 9.37
N SER A 91 -13.71 -18.59 8.83
CA SER A 91 -12.96 -19.11 7.70
C SER A 91 -13.48 -18.53 6.40
N VAL A 92 -12.57 -18.11 5.52
CA VAL A 92 -12.87 -17.65 4.16
C VAL A 92 -12.03 -18.43 3.16
N GLN A 93 -12.59 -18.68 1.98
CA GLN A 93 -11.87 -19.26 0.87
C GLN A 93 -11.50 -18.17 -0.13
N VAL A 94 -10.21 -18.03 -0.42
CA VAL A 94 -9.66 -17.11 -1.42
C VAL A 94 -8.84 -17.92 -2.42
N GLY A 95 -9.37 -18.07 -3.63
CA GLY A 95 -8.81 -18.98 -4.63
C GLY A 95 -8.82 -20.43 -4.11
N LYS A 96 -7.63 -21.05 -4.06
CA LYS A 96 -7.45 -22.43 -3.57
C LYS A 96 -7.18 -22.53 -2.07
N THR A 97 -7.05 -21.40 -1.38
CA THR A 97 -6.64 -21.36 0.02
C THR A 97 -7.83 -21.03 0.91
N THR A 98 -8.05 -21.84 1.95
CA THR A 98 -9.01 -21.57 3.01
C THR A 98 -8.26 -21.22 4.28
N GLY A 99 -8.62 -20.11 4.92
CA GLY A 99 -7.96 -19.64 6.13
C GLY A 99 -8.89 -18.86 7.04
N ARG A 100 -8.54 -18.79 8.32
CA ARG A 100 -9.29 -18.02 9.33
C ARG A 100 -8.87 -16.56 9.31
N LEU A 101 -9.84 -15.65 9.29
CA LEU A 101 -9.59 -14.22 9.47
C LEU A 101 -9.31 -13.94 10.95
N HIS A 102 -8.08 -13.53 11.27
CA HIS A 102 -7.62 -13.33 12.64
C HIS A 102 -6.93 -11.99 12.88
N THR A 103 -6.50 -11.26 11.85
CA THR A 103 -5.82 -9.98 12.01
C THR A 103 -6.34 -8.97 11.01
N PHE A 104 -6.69 -7.79 11.51
CA PHE A 104 -7.31 -6.70 10.78
C PHE A 104 -6.60 -5.40 11.08
N ILE A 105 -6.74 -4.44 10.18
CA ILE A 105 -6.36 -3.05 10.38
C ILE A 105 -7.54 -2.14 10.08
N ILE A 106 -7.71 -1.11 10.91
CA ILE A 106 -8.67 -0.02 10.73
C ILE A 106 -7.89 1.25 10.39
N GLU A 107 -8.30 1.97 9.35
CA GLU A 107 -7.66 3.20 8.88
C GLU A 107 -8.70 4.32 8.65
N PRO A 108 -8.29 5.60 8.72
CA PRO A 108 -9.17 6.69 8.33
C PRO A 108 -9.63 6.52 6.87
N PHE A 109 -10.91 6.79 6.61
CA PHE A 109 -11.37 6.84 5.23
C PHE A 109 -10.86 8.11 4.56
N CYS A 110 -10.08 7.95 3.49
CA CYS A 110 -9.68 9.06 2.63
C CYS A 110 -10.69 9.22 1.49
N THR A 111 -11.36 10.37 1.43
CA THR A 111 -12.23 10.70 0.29
C THR A 111 -11.35 11.00 -0.93
N HIS A 112 -11.56 10.27 -2.01
CA HIS A 112 -10.86 10.44 -3.27
C HIS A 112 -11.78 10.05 -4.43
N THR A 113 -11.44 10.51 -5.63
CA THR A 113 -12.02 10.05 -6.89
C THR A 113 -11.11 9.03 -7.55
N ASP A 114 -11.61 8.25 -8.50
CA ASP A 114 -10.80 7.29 -9.26
C ASP A 114 -9.63 7.97 -9.99
N ALA A 115 -9.78 9.26 -10.36
CA ALA A 115 -8.73 10.07 -10.99
C ALA A 115 -7.60 10.48 -10.02
N ASP A 116 -7.81 10.29 -8.72
CA ASP A 116 -6.85 10.57 -7.65
C ASP A 116 -6.06 9.31 -7.24
N GLU A 117 -6.44 8.12 -7.74
CA GLU A 117 -5.76 6.86 -7.46
C GLU A 117 -4.64 6.61 -8.48
N LEU A 118 -3.41 6.51 -7.99
CA LEU A 118 -2.23 6.16 -8.80
C LEU A 118 -1.73 4.75 -8.42
N TYR A 119 -0.85 4.21 -9.24
CA TYR A 119 -0.19 2.93 -9.02
C TYR A 119 1.31 3.09 -9.09
N VAL A 120 2.03 2.48 -8.15
CA VAL A 120 3.48 2.29 -8.23
C VAL A 120 3.88 0.92 -7.71
N ALA A 121 4.79 0.24 -8.42
CA ALA A 121 5.41 -0.99 -7.96
C ALA A 121 6.91 -0.99 -8.26
N ILE A 122 7.67 -1.65 -7.40
CA ILE A 122 9.12 -1.83 -7.50
C ILE A 122 9.42 -3.30 -7.21
N PHE A 123 10.12 -3.99 -8.09
CA PHE A 123 10.53 -5.37 -7.86
C PHE A 123 11.85 -5.71 -8.53
N SER A 124 12.61 -6.62 -7.92
CA SER A 124 13.92 -7.01 -8.42
C SER A 124 13.82 -8.11 -9.46
N GLN A 125 14.62 -7.96 -10.51
CA GLN A 125 15.02 -9.03 -11.42
C GLN A 125 16.50 -9.33 -11.24
N ARG A 126 17.02 -10.31 -11.99
CA ARG A 126 18.41 -10.79 -11.84
C ARG A 126 19.47 -9.69 -12.01
N HIS A 127 19.23 -8.71 -12.87
CA HIS A 127 20.23 -7.73 -13.29
C HIS A 127 19.77 -6.28 -13.17
N HIS A 128 18.54 -6.05 -12.73
CA HIS A 128 17.95 -4.72 -12.59
C HIS A 128 16.74 -4.80 -11.66
N ASP A 129 16.39 -3.67 -11.07
CA ASP A 129 15.07 -3.46 -10.49
C ASP A 129 14.15 -2.84 -11.54
N VAL A 130 12.87 -3.19 -11.50
CA VAL A 130 11.83 -2.61 -12.34
C VAL A 130 11.00 -1.67 -11.50
N ILE A 131 10.81 -0.43 -11.97
CA ILE A 131 9.85 0.53 -11.39
C ILE A 131 8.69 0.68 -12.36
N MET A 132 7.47 0.39 -11.91
CA MET A 132 6.24 0.51 -12.68
C MET A 132 5.39 1.67 -12.17
N PHE A 133 4.72 2.37 -13.08
CA PHE A 133 3.80 3.45 -12.76
C PHE A 133 2.57 3.42 -13.66
N TYR A 134 1.40 3.69 -13.09
CA TYR A 134 0.17 3.90 -13.85
C TYR A 134 -0.72 4.96 -13.20
N GLU A 135 -1.24 5.86 -14.01
CA GLU A 135 -2.04 7.01 -13.55
C GLU A 135 -3.51 6.68 -13.21
N ARG A 136 -3.90 5.40 -13.29
CA ARG A 136 -5.24 4.89 -12.91
C ARG A 136 -5.09 3.66 -12.03
N GLY A 137 -4.83 3.89 -10.75
CA GLY A 137 -4.71 2.85 -9.73
C GLY A 137 -6.05 2.25 -9.32
N GLY A 138 -6.11 1.76 -8.08
CA GLY A 138 -7.34 1.31 -7.46
C GLY A 138 -7.67 -0.18 -7.66
N VAL A 139 -8.87 -0.54 -7.22
CA VAL A 139 -9.40 -1.92 -7.29
C VAL A 139 -9.69 -2.38 -8.73
N ASP A 140 -9.94 -1.42 -9.63
CA ASP A 140 -10.34 -1.65 -11.03
C ASP A 140 -9.21 -1.43 -12.03
N ILE A 141 -7.96 -1.38 -11.55
CA ILE A 141 -6.74 -1.24 -12.37
C ILE A 141 -6.64 -2.27 -13.51
N GLY A 142 -7.17 -3.48 -13.33
CA GLY A 142 -7.16 -4.56 -14.33
C GLY A 142 -5.79 -5.21 -14.50
N ASP A 143 -5.43 -5.55 -15.74
CA ASP A 143 -4.10 -6.10 -16.08
C ASP A 143 -3.07 -4.96 -16.13
N VAL A 144 -2.44 -4.70 -14.98
CA VAL A 144 -1.48 -3.60 -14.82
C VAL A 144 -0.18 -3.87 -15.59
N ASP A 145 0.18 -5.13 -15.80
CA ASP A 145 1.41 -5.50 -16.50
C ASP A 145 1.41 -5.05 -17.98
N GLN A 146 0.22 -4.98 -18.59
CA GLN A 146 0.05 -4.46 -19.95
C GLN A 146 -0.17 -2.94 -20.02
N LYS A 147 -0.59 -2.32 -18.92
CA LYS A 147 -1.03 -0.91 -18.89
C LYS A 147 0.01 0.04 -18.31
N ALA A 148 0.77 -0.41 -17.32
CA ALA A 148 1.73 0.43 -16.63
C ALA A 148 2.97 0.67 -17.48
N ARG A 149 3.51 1.88 -17.36
CA ARG A 149 4.83 2.21 -17.88
C ARG A 149 5.87 1.68 -16.92
N SER A 150 7.04 1.29 -17.43
CA SER A 150 8.13 0.76 -16.62
C SER A 150 9.48 1.33 -17.03
N ILE A 151 10.38 1.43 -16.05
CA ILE A 151 11.80 1.70 -16.26
C ILE A 151 12.63 0.65 -15.51
N ASN A 152 13.84 0.41 -16.00
CA ASN A 152 14.79 -0.51 -15.38
C ASN A 152 15.92 0.29 -14.75
N VAL A 153 16.23 0.01 -13.50
CA VAL A 153 17.41 0.53 -12.79
C VAL A 153 18.42 -0.62 -12.70
N GLY A 154 19.50 -0.52 -13.47
CA GLY A 154 20.51 -1.57 -13.55
C GLY A 154 21.28 -1.75 -12.25
N VAL A 155 21.70 -2.98 -11.97
CA VAL A 155 22.65 -3.25 -10.90
C VAL A 155 24.02 -2.67 -11.29
N SER A 156 24.62 -1.86 -10.41
CA SER A 156 25.97 -1.31 -10.58
C SER A 156 26.78 -1.49 -9.30
N LEU A 157 28.10 -1.42 -9.41
CA LEU A 157 29.01 -1.32 -8.27
C LEU A 157 29.07 0.10 -7.70
N ASP A 158 28.71 1.10 -8.52
CA ASP A 158 28.52 2.47 -8.05
C ASP A 158 27.08 2.66 -7.59
N GLU A 159 26.90 2.91 -6.28
CA GLU A 159 25.58 3.13 -5.68
C GLU A 159 24.86 4.33 -6.30
N ASN A 160 25.59 5.32 -6.83
CA ASN A 160 25.03 6.51 -7.48
C ASN A 160 24.40 6.18 -8.84
N GLU A 161 24.92 5.16 -9.53
CA GLU A 161 24.37 4.69 -10.81
C GLU A 161 23.15 3.78 -10.62
N MET A 162 22.98 3.21 -9.42
CA MET A 162 21.80 2.44 -9.05
C MET A 162 20.65 3.35 -8.62
N MET A 163 20.31 4.37 -9.41
CA MET A 163 19.17 5.27 -9.15
C MET A 163 18.48 5.64 -10.47
N PRO A 164 17.14 5.82 -10.47
CA PRO A 164 16.46 6.33 -11.65
C PRO A 164 16.85 7.78 -11.93
N THR A 165 17.18 8.08 -13.18
CA THR A 165 17.48 9.44 -13.63
C THR A 165 16.22 10.29 -13.74
N ASP A 166 16.36 11.61 -13.70
CA ASP A 166 15.22 12.53 -13.83
C ASP A 166 14.50 12.39 -15.18
N ALA A 167 15.25 12.05 -16.24
CA ALA A 167 14.71 11.74 -17.56
C ALA A 167 13.89 10.44 -17.57
N GLN A 168 14.40 9.37 -16.95
CA GLN A 168 13.66 8.11 -16.81
C GLN A 168 12.35 8.32 -16.03
N LEU A 169 12.39 9.06 -14.92
CA LEU A 169 11.19 9.36 -14.13
C LEU A 169 10.20 10.24 -14.91
N ALA A 170 10.68 11.20 -15.71
CA ALA A 170 9.82 12.00 -16.58
C ALA A 170 9.06 11.15 -17.60
N THR A 171 9.74 10.18 -18.22
CA THR A 171 9.11 9.22 -19.15
C THR A 171 8.14 8.30 -18.42
N LEU A 172 8.54 7.77 -17.26
CA LEU A 172 7.73 6.88 -16.43
C LEU A 172 6.41 7.53 -16.01
N ILE A 173 6.47 8.75 -15.44
CA ILE A 173 5.32 9.46 -14.88
C ILE A 173 4.50 10.13 -15.99
N GLY A 174 5.16 10.66 -17.02
CA GLY A 174 4.54 11.51 -18.04
C GLY A 174 4.13 12.87 -17.47
N ASN A 175 3.23 13.56 -18.17
CA ASN A 175 2.74 14.86 -17.73
C ASN A 175 1.47 14.72 -16.88
N LEU A 176 1.60 14.89 -15.56
CA LEU A 176 0.49 14.94 -14.62
C LEU A 176 0.28 16.34 -14.02
N GLY A 177 0.74 17.38 -14.74
CA GLY A 177 0.74 18.77 -14.27
C GLY A 177 1.61 18.95 -13.04
N ASP A 178 1.09 19.71 -12.08
CA ASP A 178 1.77 20.07 -10.81
C ASP A 178 2.22 18.87 -9.98
N ARG A 179 1.60 17.69 -10.19
CA ARG A 179 1.93 16.46 -9.47
C ARG A 179 3.25 15.82 -9.92
N THR A 180 3.71 16.14 -11.13
CA THR A 180 4.85 15.45 -11.75
C THR A 180 6.11 15.59 -10.91
N ALA A 181 6.40 16.80 -10.40
CA ALA A 181 7.58 17.04 -9.56
C ALA A 181 7.51 16.29 -8.23
N VAL A 182 6.35 16.32 -7.56
CA VAL A 182 6.14 15.60 -6.28
C VAL A 182 6.28 14.08 -6.47
N LEU A 183 5.74 13.53 -7.55
CA LEU A 183 5.85 12.10 -7.86
C LEU A 183 7.27 11.67 -8.20
N LYS A 184 8.05 12.51 -8.89
CA LYS A 184 9.49 12.25 -9.11
C LYS A 184 10.21 12.13 -7.77
N THR A 185 10.06 13.11 -6.90
CA THR A 185 10.68 13.11 -5.57
C THR A 185 10.23 11.91 -4.73
N PHE A 186 8.93 11.60 -4.76
CA PHE A 186 8.40 10.44 -4.04
C PHE A 186 8.96 9.12 -4.56
N ILE A 187 8.93 8.86 -5.87
CA ILE A 187 9.39 7.59 -6.45
C ILE A 187 10.90 7.42 -6.23
N THR A 188 11.70 8.49 -6.37
CA THR A 188 13.12 8.46 -6.04
C THR A 188 13.34 8.08 -4.56
N SER A 189 12.60 8.72 -3.65
CA SER A 189 12.73 8.44 -2.20
C SER A 189 12.27 7.01 -1.86
N LEU A 190 11.17 6.56 -2.48
CA LEU A 190 10.64 5.22 -2.35
C LEU A 190 11.64 4.16 -2.84
N TYR A 191 12.32 4.42 -3.94
CA TYR A 191 13.36 3.53 -4.45
C TYR A 191 14.61 3.51 -3.57
N SER A 192 15.02 4.65 -3.00
CA SER A 192 16.07 4.67 -1.97
C SER A 192 15.70 3.81 -0.76
N ALA A 193 14.46 3.93 -0.27
CA ALA A 193 13.94 3.10 0.82
C ALA A 193 13.92 1.62 0.45
N TYR A 194 13.48 1.30 -0.77
CA TYR A 194 13.45 -0.07 -1.31
C TYR A 194 14.83 -0.73 -1.23
N LYS A 195 15.87 -0.05 -1.73
CA LYS A 195 17.25 -0.55 -1.67
C LYS A 195 17.77 -0.67 -0.24
N ALA A 196 17.65 0.41 0.55
CA ALA A 196 18.21 0.48 1.89
C ALA A 196 17.61 -0.55 2.86
N LEU A 197 16.35 -0.93 2.63
CA LEU A 197 15.62 -1.90 3.44
C LEU A 197 15.61 -3.31 2.82
N HIS A 198 16.36 -3.51 1.73
CA HIS A 198 16.48 -4.78 1.01
C HIS A 198 15.13 -5.40 0.63
N PHE A 199 14.18 -4.56 0.22
CA PHE A 199 12.95 -5.07 -0.39
C PHE A 199 13.28 -5.80 -1.70
N THR A 200 12.49 -6.81 -2.01
CA THR A 200 12.54 -7.53 -3.30
C THR A 200 11.25 -7.31 -4.10
N TYR A 201 10.19 -6.86 -3.43
CA TYR A 201 8.93 -6.45 -4.00
C TYR A 201 8.28 -5.39 -3.09
N LEU A 202 7.77 -4.33 -3.69
CA LEU A 202 7.02 -3.25 -3.04
C LEU A 202 5.96 -2.77 -4.02
N GLU A 203 4.70 -2.73 -3.59
CA GLU A 203 3.58 -2.26 -4.43
C GLU A 203 2.65 -1.39 -3.59
N ILE A 204 2.35 -0.21 -4.11
CA ILE A 204 1.40 0.74 -3.51
C ILE A 204 0.24 0.89 -4.48
N ASN A 205 -0.94 0.43 -4.07
CA ASN A 205 -2.16 0.51 -4.85
C ASN A 205 -3.41 0.60 -3.93
N PRO A 206 -4.13 1.74 -3.91
CA PRO A 206 -3.83 2.99 -4.62
C PRO A 206 -2.75 3.82 -3.91
N LEU A 207 -2.08 4.70 -4.66
CA LEU A 207 -1.33 5.85 -4.15
C LEU A 207 -2.21 7.10 -4.24
N GLY A 208 -2.56 7.71 -3.09
CA GLY A 208 -3.49 8.83 -3.00
C GLY A 208 -2.90 10.21 -3.31
N ARG A 209 -3.78 11.17 -3.67
CA ARG A 209 -3.41 12.53 -4.14
C ARG A 209 -3.03 13.56 -3.07
N TYR A 210 -3.73 13.60 -1.93
CA TYR A 210 -3.67 14.74 -0.98
C TYR A 210 -2.74 14.50 0.21
N ALA A 211 -2.46 13.24 0.46
CA ALA A 211 -1.39 12.73 1.29
C ALA A 211 -1.01 11.42 0.60
N ILE A 212 0.28 11.10 0.54
CA ILE A 212 0.70 9.78 0.08
C ILE A 212 0.33 8.79 1.20
N ILE A 213 -0.96 8.48 1.26
CA ILE A 213 -1.50 7.45 2.12
C ILE A 213 -1.07 6.15 1.47
N LEU A 214 -0.08 5.54 2.09
CA LEU A 214 0.53 4.33 1.61
C LEU A 214 -0.47 3.19 1.76
N PHE A 215 -1.04 2.67 0.68
CA PHE A 215 -1.79 1.42 0.70
C PHE A 215 -0.90 0.31 0.14
N LEU A 216 -0.23 -0.43 1.02
CA LEU A 216 0.59 -1.58 0.60
C LEU A 216 -0.33 -2.78 0.36
N LEU A 217 -0.32 -3.27 -0.87
CA LEU A 217 -0.80 -4.60 -1.21
C LEU A 217 0.44 -5.44 -1.52
N PHE A 218 0.80 -6.38 -0.63
CA PHE A 218 1.95 -7.25 -0.88
C PHE A 218 1.61 -8.36 -1.89
N PHE A 219 2.54 -8.59 -2.82
CA PHE A 219 2.56 -9.76 -3.70
C PHE A 219 3.72 -10.68 -3.30
N LEU A 220 3.42 -11.94 -2.99
CA LEU A 220 4.35 -13.04 -3.23
C LEU A 220 4.09 -13.52 -4.65
N GLN A 221 5.10 -13.45 -5.52
CA GLN A 221 5.10 -14.16 -6.79
C GLN A 221 5.24 -15.66 -6.50
N HIS A 222 4.29 -16.43 -7.03
CA HIS A 222 4.51 -17.80 -7.47
C HIS A 222 4.29 -17.81 -8.97
#